data_AF-A0A0K9NYT6-F1
#
_entry.id   AF-A0A0K9NYT6-F1
#
_cell.length_a   1.000
_cell.length_b   1.000
_cell.length_c   1.000
_cell.angle_alpha   90.00
_cell.angle_beta   90.00
_cell.angle_gamma   90.00
#
_symmetry.space_group_name_H-M   'P 1'
#
loop_
_entity.id
_entity.type
_entity.pdbx_description
1 polymer ?
#
loop_
_entity_poly.entity_id
_entity_poly.type
_entity_poly.pdbx_seq_one_letter_code
_entity_poly.pdbx_strand_id
1 'polypeptide(L)'
;MDVALPDPHVGGGGGKKDLASAETSNNTSSQRPRVYQVWRGSNVFFLQGRLIFGPDVNSVFLTIFLIVVPASLFCIFVARKLIDDFSYRAGISVVVIFVAFVFYDLALLLLISGRDPGIIPRNKYPPEPDSYDGLSDGPQTPSVRIPRMKEVRVNGIMVKVKYCDTCMLYRPPRCSHCSICNNCVQNFDHHCPWVGQCIGLRNYRFFFMFVFSTTLMCIYVFAFSWVYIIRIMHSEETTIWKAMTKTPTSVVLIIYTFLSVWFVGGLTIFHLYLISNNQTTYENFRYRYEGRTNPHDIGIFGNFKGVFFSSIPPSKNNFRALVSEEDPNLLVGGEFSRPNMGRAVKDLELGRKASWSEASTGYAMHARHCNDEGDKDAEIDEGVSSSSDIPESFADIQTRQ
;
A
#
# COMPACT_ATOMS: atom_id res chain seq x y z
N MET A 1 -10.10 -95.39 41.49
CA MET A 1 -8.92 -96.20 41.85
C MET A 1 -7.80 -95.69 40.95
N ASP A 2 -6.76 -94.96 41.36
CA ASP A 2 -6.19 -94.54 42.65
C ASP A 2 -5.38 -93.25 42.34
N VAL A 3 -5.59 -92.12 43.02
CA VAL A 3 -4.78 -91.58 44.15
C VAL A 3 -3.25 -91.67 43.97
N ALA A 4 -2.58 -90.52 43.75
CA ALA A 4 -1.60 -89.93 44.68
C ALA A 4 -0.89 -88.68 44.10
N LEU A 5 -0.94 -87.60 44.89
CA LEU A 5 -0.10 -86.38 44.90
C LEU A 5 1.22 -86.68 45.67
N PRO A 6 2.34 -85.88 45.58
CA PRO A 6 2.36 -84.44 45.86
C PRO A 6 3.32 -83.52 45.06
N ASP A 7 2.99 -82.23 45.10
CA ASP A 7 3.74 -81.01 44.74
C ASP A 7 4.87 -80.68 45.77
N PRO A 8 5.82 -79.72 45.56
CA PRO A 8 5.57 -78.40 44.95
C PRO A 8 6.70 -77.64 44.20
N HIS A 9 6.28 -76.55 43.52
CA HIS A 9 6.98 -75.27 43.21
C HIS A 9 8.17 -75.30 42.22
N VAL A 10 8.37 -74.40 41.24
CA VAL A 10 7.79 -73.12 40.80
C VAL A 10 8.23 -72.88 39.34
N GLY A 11 7.39 -72.23 38.52
CA GLY A 11 7.88 -71.40 37.40
C GLY A 11 7.14 -71.63 36.08
N GLY A 12 6.00 -70.95 35.92
CA GLY A 12 5.11 -71.05 34.76
C GLY A 12 5.77 -70.71 33.43
N GLY A 13 5.39 -71.48 32.41
CA GLY A 13 5.84 -71.36 31.03
C GLY A 13 4.97 -70.47 30.13
N GLY A 14 5.34 -70.50 28.85
CA GLY A 14 4.70 -69.83 27.71
C GLY A 14 5.76 -69.06 26.93
N GLY A 15 6.37 -69.58 25.85
CA GLY A 15 5.75 -70.33 24.76
C GLY A 15 5.51 -69.37 23.60
N LYS A 16 6.60 -69.11 22.85
CA LYS A 16 6.73 -68.27 21.65
C LYS A 16 5.44 -68.19 20.81
N LYS A 17 4.94 -66.96 20.62
CA LYS A 17 4.08 -66.56 19.52
C LYS A 17 4.54 -65.18 19.03
N ASP A 18 5.02 -65.15 17.80
CA ASP A 18 4.94 -64.06 16.82
C ASP A 18 4.98 -62.64 17.39
N LEU A 19 6.19 -62.13 17.60
CA LEU A 19 6.41 -60.71 17.78
C LEU A 19 6.34 -60.04 16.41
N ALA A 20 5.11 -59.83 15.92
CA ALA A 20 4.85 -58.77 14.97
C ALA A 20 5.26 -57.46 15.65
N SER A 21 6.44 -56.97 15.32
CA SER A 21 6.82 -55.59 15.59
C SER A 21 5.77 -54.71 14.93
N ALA A 22 4.83 -54.22 15.74
CA ALA A 22 4.02 -53.08 15.39
C ALA A 22 5.00 -51.92 15.17
N GLU A 23 5.41 -51.75 13.91
CA GLU A 23 5.79 -50.46 13.40
C GLU A 23 4.57 -49.57 13.64
N THR A 24 4.60 -48.85 14.77
CA THR A 24 3.80 -47.66 14.93
C THR A 24 4.38 -46.69 13.91
N SER A 25 3.92 -46.81 12.65
CA SER A 25 4.06 -45.78 11.66
C SER A 25 3.33 -44.59 12.24
N ASN A 26 4.05 -43.76 12.99
CA ASN A 26 3.67 -42.38 13.27
C ASN A 26 3.71 -41.68 11.91
N ASN A 27 2.67 -41.94 11.13
CA ASN A 27 2.37 -41.26 9.89
C ASN A 27 1.75 -39.91 10.27
N THR A 28 2.51 -39.11 11.03
CA THR A 28 2.31 -37.67 11.01
C THR A 28 2.81 -37.24 9.65
N SER A 29 1.93 -37.30 8.64
CA SER A 29 2.17 -36.61 7.38
C SER A 29 2.51 -35.16 7.75
N SER A 30 3.78 -34.79 7.70
CA SER A 30 4.19 -33.41 7.93
C SER A 30 3.67 -32.63 6.73
N GLN A 31 2.43 -32.15 6.84
CA GLN A 31 1.79 -31.33 5.81
C GLN A 31 2.74 -30.17 5.54
N ARG A 32 3.27 -30.11 4.31
CA ARG A 32 4.21 -29.05 3.94
C ARG A 32 3.57 -27.69 4.24
N PRO A 33 4.30 -26.74 4.84
CA PRO A 33 3.72 -25.44 5.15
C PRO A 33 3.28 -24.74 3.84
N ARG A 34 2.27 -23.88 3.95
CA ARG A 34 1.85 -22.99 2.88
C ARG A 34 2.71 -21.73 2.85
N VAL A 35 2.83 -21.09 1.70
CA VAL A 35 3.68 -19.90 1.50
C VAL A 35 3.40 -18.79 2.52
N TYR A 36 2.13 -18.51 2.86
CA TYR A 36 1.79 -17.48 3.84
C TYR A 36 2.31 -17.77 5.27
N GLN A 37 2.55 -19.04 5.61
CA GLN A 37 3.02 -19.43 6.95
C GLN A 37 4.53 -19.22 7.12
N VAL A 38 5.27 -19.25 6.01
CA VAL A 38 6.73 -19.08 5.96
C VAL A 38 7.13 -17.78 5.24
N TRP A 39 6.18 -16.85 5.10
CA TRP A 39 6.40 -15.60 4.37
C TRP A 39 7.46 -14.73 5.08
N ARG A 40 8.47 -14.29 4.33
CA ARG A 40 9.62 -13.54 4.87
C ARG A 40 9.36 -12.04 5.08
N GLY A 41 8.19 -11.52 4.69
CA GLY A 41 7.79 -10.13 4.94
C GLY A 41 7.05 -9.98 6.27
N SER A 42 6.78 -8.74 6.67
CA SER A 42 6.10 -8.42 7.94
C SER A 42 4.57 -8.45 7.83
N ASN A 43 4.03 -9.22 6.87
CA ASN A 43 2.59 -9.28 6.64
C ASN A 43 1.88 -10.15 7.68
N VAL A 44 0.65 -9.76 8.02
CA VAL A 44 -0.24 -10.55 8.87
C VAL A 44 -1.31 -11.17 7.99
N PHE A 45 -1.43 -12.50 8.03
CA PHE A 45 -2.36 -13.25 7.18
C PHE A 45 -3.56 -13.75 8.00
N PHE A 46 -4.77 -13.54 7.48
CA PHE A 46 -6.01 -14.06 8.05
C PHE A 46 -6.74 -14.98 7.06
N LEU A 47 -7.69 -15.76 7.58
CA LEU A 47 -8.53 -16.67 6.80
C LEU A 47 -7.72 -17.60 5.89
N GLN A 48 -6.69 -18.25 6.45
CA GLN A 48 -5.78 -19.15 5.74
C GLN A 48 -5.09 -18.49 4.53
N GLY A 49 -4.62 -17.25 4.70
CA GLY A 49 -3.91 -16.50 3.67
C GLY A 49 -4.79 -15.88 2.59
N ARG A 50 -6.11 -15.76 2.82
CA ARG A 50 -7.02 -15.04 1.91
C ARG A 50 -6.96 -13.53 2.11
N LEU A 51 -6.78 -13.08 3.35
CA LEU A 51 -6.61 -11.68 3.68
C LEU A 51 -5.15 -11.42 4.08
N ILE A 52 -4.60 -10.34 3.54
CA ILE A 52 -3.19 -10.00 3.62
C ILE A 52 -3.07 -8.56 4.13
N PHE A 53 -2.74 -8.43 5.41
CA PHE A 53 -2.57 -7.14 6.07
C PHE A 53 -1.09 -6.78 6.19
N GLY A 54 -0.81 -5.50 6.39
CA GLY A 54 0.51 -5.06 6.79
C GLY A 54 0.74 -5.31 8.29
N PRO A 55 1.93 -4.97 8.81
CA PRO A 55 2.28 -5.17 10.21
C PRO A 55 1.44 -4.30 11.16
N ASP A 56 0.95 -3.16 10.67
CA ASP A 56 0.22 -2.18 11.47
C ASP A 56 -1.30 -2.46 11.51
N VAL A 57 -1.74 -3.73 11.41
CA VAL A 57 -3.17 -4.09 11.32
C VAL A 57 -4.02 -3.53 12.47
N ASN A 58 -3.43 -3.32 13.65
CA ASN A 58 -4.14 -2.76 14.80
C ASN A 58 -4.66 -1.34 14.57
N SER A 59 -4.02 -0.56 13.70
CA SER A 59 -4.48 0.79 13.37
C SER A 59 -5.80 0.80 12.60
N VAL A 60 -6.14 -0.31 11.93
CA VAL A 60 -7.43 -0.46 11.23
C VAL A 60 -8.58 -0.36 12.23
N PHE A 61 -8.43 -0.90 13.44
CA PHE A 61 -9.45 -0.76 14.48
C PHE A 61 -9.66 0.69 14.92
N LEU A 62 -8.58 1.48 14.98
CA LEU A 62 -8.67 2.91 15.26
C LEU A 62 -9.44 3.64 14.15
N THR A 63 -9.16 3.34 12.87
CA THR A 63 -9.89 3.93 11.75
C THR A 63 -11.37 3.51 11.74
N ILE A 64 -11.67 2.24 12.02
CA ILE A 64 -13.07 1.77 12.19
C ILE A 64 -13.76 2.56 13.29
N PHE A 65 -13.11 2.75 14.43
CA PHE A 65 -13.66 3.53 15.54
C PHE A 65 -13.94 4.99 15.14
N LEU A 66 -13.01 5.65 14.45
CA LEU A 66 -13.14 7.03 13.95
C LEU A 66 -14.25 7.19 12.89
N ILE A 67 -14.67 6.11 12.25
CA ILE A 67 -15.82 6.10 11.33
C ILE A 67 -17.12 5.82 12.10
N VAL A 68 -17.16 4.71 12.84
CA VAL A 68 -18.38 4.16 13.41
C VAL A 68 -18.93 5.01 14.56
N VAL A 69 -18.08 5.60 15.41
CA VAL A 69 -18.54 6.42 16.54
C VAL A 69 -19.26 7.69 16.09
N PRO A 70 -18.65 8.58 15.27
CA PRO A 70 -19.36 9.77 14.81
C PRO A 70 -20.56 9.42 13.92
N ALA A 71 -20.49 8.34 13.14
CA ALA A 71 -21.64 7.86 12.38
C ALA A 71 -22.80 7.42 13.28
N SER A 72 -22.51 6.70 14.37
CA SER A 72 -23.51 6.27 15.34
C SER A 72 -24.15 7.47 16.05
N LEU A 73 -23.33 8.46 16.46
CA LEU A 73 -23.81 9.70 17.05
C LEU A 73 -24.72 10.47 16.09
N PHE A 74 -24.33 10.59 14.82
CA PHE A 74 -25.15 11.22 13.79
C PHE A 74 -26.49 10.48 13.63
N CYS A 75 -26.47 9.17 13.49
CA CYS A 75 -27.68 8.35 13.37
C CYS A 75 -28.63 8.53 14.56
N ILE A 76 -28.11 8.49 15.78
CA ILE A 76 -28.90 8.52 17.02
C ILE A 76 -29.49 9.91 17.29
N PHE A 77 -28.68 10.97 17.16
CA PHE A 77 -29.03 12.30 17.66
C PHE A 77 -29.48 13.28 16.58
N VAL A 78 -29.08 13.06 15.32
CA VAL A 78 -29.40 13.97 14.21
C VAL A 78 -30.37 13.29 13.26
N ALA A 79 -29.99 12.15 12.69
CA ALA A 79 -30.74 11.49 11.63
C ALA A 79 -32.13 11.03 12.09
N ARG A 80 -32.26 10.47 13.30
CA ARG A 80 -33.58 10.11 13.88
C ARG A 80 -34.53 11.28 13.97
N LYS A 81 -34.05 12.45 14.38
CA LYS A 81 -34.88 13.66 14.49
C LYS A 81 -35.24 14.24 13.13
N LEU A 82 -34.32 14.17 12.17
CA LEU A 82 -34.61 14.53 10.78
C LEU A 82 -35.68 13.62 10.15
N ILE A 83 -35.83 12.36 10.57
CA ILE A 83 -36.94 11.50 10.11
C ILE A 83 -38.29 12.09 10.54
N ASP A 84 -38.39 12.52 11.79
CA ASP A 84 -39.63 13.05 12.36
C ASP A 84 -40.00 14.41 11.74
N ASP A 85 -39.01 15.22 11.40
CA ASP A 85 -39.20 16.60 10.92
C ASP A 85 -39.47 16.71 9.41
N PHE A 86 -38.95 15.77 8.60
CA PHE A 86 -39.14 15.76 7.15
C PHE A 86 -40.34 14.90 6.75
N SER A 87 -40.77 15.00 5.48
CA SER A 87 -41.72 14.03 4.96
C SER A 87 -41.15 12.62 5.14
N TYR A 88 -41.99 11.67 5.57
CA TYR A 88 -41.59 10.31 5.94
C TYR A 88 -40.60 9.67 4.94
N ARG A 89 -40.85 9.85 3.63
CA ARG A 89 -39.99 9.33 2.57
C ARG A 89 -38.62 10.02 2.50
N ALA A 90 -38.57 11.34 2.65
CA ALA A 90 -37.32 12.11 2.57
C ALA A 90 -36.43 11.85 3.79
N GLY A 91 -37.00 11.86 5.00
CA GLY A 91 -36.27 11.59 6.23
C GLY A 91 -35.65 10.19 6.25
N ILE A 92 -36.39 9.16 5.82
CA ILE A 92 -35.84 7.79 5.69
C ILE A 92 -34.72 7.74 4.66
N SER A 93 -34.87 8.42 3.52
CA SER A 93 -33.86 8.42 2.46
C SER A 93 -32.52 8.97 2.95
N VAL A 94 -32.54 10.03 3.79
CA VAL A 94 -31.32 10.58 4.44
C VAL A 94 -30.59 9.49 5.21
N VAL A 95 -31.30 8.77 6.08
CA VAL A 95 -30.68 7.73 6.94
C VAL A 95 -30.20 6.55 6.12
N VAL A 96 -30.97 6.08 5.14
CA VAL A 96 -30.60 4.94 4.29
C VAL A 96 -29.34 5.26 3.48
N ILE A 97 -29.27 6.44 2.86
CA ILE A 97 -28.08 6.88 2.11
C ILE A 97 -26.86 6.95 3.03
N PHE A 98 -27.01 7.54 4.21
CA PHE A 98 -25.90 7.66 5.16
C PHE A 98 -25.40 6.30 5.65
N VAL A 99 -26.30 5.39 6.02
CA VAL A 99 -25.95 4.04 6.45
C VAL A 99 -25.27 3.27 5.31
N ALA A 100 -25.74 3.42 4.07
CA ALA A 100 -25.08 2.84 2.90
C ALA A 100 -23.66 3.37 2.72
N PHE A 101 -23.42 4.66 2.91
CA PHE A 101 -22.06 5.24 2.89
C PHE A 101 -21.15 4.62 3.96
N VAL A 102 -21.63 4.47 5.20
CA VAL A 102 -20.85 3.85 6.28
C VAL A 102 -20.45 2.42 5.92
N PHE A 103 -21.38 1.61 5.42
CA PHE A 103 -21.07 0.25 4.99
C PHE A 103 -20.10 0.22 3.80
N TYR A 104 -20.25 1.15 2.86
CA TYR A 104 -19.36 1.29 1.72
C TYR A 104 -17.92 1.63 2.16
N ASP A 105 -17.75 2.60 3.07
CA ASP A 105 -16.44 2.98 3.60
C ASP A 105 -15.77 1.84 4.37
N LEU A 106 -16.53 1.12 5.21
CA LEU A 106 -16.01 -0.05 5.94
C LEU A 106 -15.60 -1.19 4.99
N ALA A 107 -16.39 -1.43 3.94
CA ALA A 107 -16.05 -2.42 2.91
C ALA A 107 -14.78 -2.02 2.15
N LEU A 108 -14.65 -0.75 1.76
CA LEU A 108 -13.45 -0.24 1.11
C LEU A 108 -12.23 -0.34 2.03
N LEU A 109 -12.35 0.05 3.30
CA LEU A 109 -11.28 -0.10 4.29
C LEU A 109 -10.78 -1.54 4.36
N LEU A 110 -11.68 -2.52 4.43
CA LEU A 110 -11.31 -3.94 4.41
C LEU A 110 -10.62 -4.35 3.09
N LEU A 111 -11.11 -3.85 1.95
CA LEU A 111 -10.54 -4.12 0.62
C LEU A 111 -9.15 -3.50 0.41
N ILE A 112 -8.83 -2.40 1.11
CA ILE A 112 -7.52 -1.74 1.09
C ILE A 112 -6.55 -2.47 2.01
N SER A 113 -6.96 -2.67 3.27
CA SER A 113 -6.14 -3.21 4.34
C SER A 113 -5.85 -4.70 4.16
N GLY A 114 -6.86 -5.48 3.75
CA GLY A 114 -6.80 -6.94 3.69
C GLY A 114 -6.41 -7.53 2.32
N ARG A 115 -5.99 -6.71 1.36
CA ARG A 115 -5.59 -7.15 0.01
C ARG A 115 -4.09 -7.03 -0.18
N ASP A 116 -3.51 -7.97 -0.94
CA ASP A 116 -2.15 -7.82 -1.48
C ASP A 116 -2.03 -6.52 -2.29
N PRO A 117 -1.17 -5.55 -1.88
CA PRO A 117 -1.02 -4.27 -2.54
C PRO A 117 -0.30 -4.34 -3.90
N GLY A 118 0.30 -5.49 -4.23
CA GLY A 118 1.14 -5.67 -5.43
C GLY A 118 2.54 -6.12 -5.06
N ILE A 119 2.67 -7.02 -4.08
CA ILE A 119 3.96 -7.50 -3.62
C ILE A 119 4.68 -8.24 -4.75
N ILE A 120 5.95 -7.89 -4.97
CA ILE A 120 6.84 -8.56 -5.91
C ILE A 120 7.46 -9.78 -5.20
N PRO A 121 7.41 -11.00 -5.80
CA PRO A 121 8.08 -12.17 -5.27
C PRO A 121 9.58 -11.91 -5.08
N ARG A 122 10.13 -12.42 -3.99
CA ARG A 122 11.58 -12.36 -3.74
C ARG A 122 12.29 -13.35 -4.65
N ASN A 123 13.44 -12.97 -5.20
CA ASN A 123 14.27 -13.95 -5.90
C ASN A 123 14.97 -14.85 -4.89
N LYS A 124 15.28 -16.09 -5.30
CA LYS A 124 16.10 -17.02 -4.52
C LYS A 124 17.58 -16.63 -4.53
N TYR A 125 18.03 -16.14 -5.68
CA TYR A 125 19.39 -15.71 -5.93
C TYR A 125 19.38 -14.32 -6.54
N PRO A 126 20.43 -13.52 -6.32
CA PRO A 126 20.59 -12.26 -7.03
C PRO A 126 20.56 -12.47 -8.55
N PRO A 127 20.05 -11.51 -9.34
CA PRO A 127 20.10 -11.58 -10.79
C PRO A 127 21.56 -11.68 -11.25
N GLU A 128 21.81 -12.53 -12.24
CA GLU A 128 23.11 -12.57 -12.89
C GLU A 128 23.44 -11.19 -13.48
N PRO A 129 24.67 -10.69 -13.34
CA PRO A 129 25.08 -9.49 -14.05
C PRO A 129 24.94 -9.76 -15.55
N ASP A 130 24.39 -8.81 -16.31
CA ASP A 130 24.45 -8.87 -17.77
C ASP A 130 25.94 -9.05 -18.13
N SER A 131 26.27 -10.15 -18.80
CA SER A 131 27.65 -10.53 -19.12
C SER A 131 28.39 -9.33 -19.72
N TYR A 132 29.52 -8.95 -19.12
CA TYR A 132 30.43 -7.97 -19.71
C TYR A 132 30.86 -8.51 -21.08
N ASP A 133 30.39 -7.87 -22.16
CA ASP A 133 30.98 -8.06 -23.48
C ASP A 133 32.44 -7.57 -23.43
N GLY A 134 33.37 -8.53 -23.43
CA GLY A 134 34.68 -8.39 -24.06
C GLY A 134 35.77 -7.56 -23.36
N LEU A 135 36.84 -8.27 -23.02
CA LEU A 135 38.24 -7.83 -22.89
C LEU A 135 38.66 -7.15 -21.58
N SER A 136 39.03 -7.96 -20.59
CA SER A 136 40.12 -7.62 -19.67
C SER A 136 40.82 -8.89 -19.22
N ASP A 137 41.96 -9.16 -19.86
CA ASP A 137 42.96 -10.12 -19.40
C ASP A 137 43.50 -9.67 -18.03
N GLY A 138 43.31 -10.50 -17.01
CA GLY A 138 43.95 -10.33 -15.71
C GLY A 138 43.43 -11.31 -14.66
N PRO A 139 44.30 -12.03 -13.93
CA PRO A 139 43.89 -12.91 -12.85
C PRO A 139 43.58 -12.06 -11.60
N GLN A 140 42.40 -11.46 -11.57
CA GLN A 140 41.82 -10.94 -10.34
C GLN A 140 40.48 -11.61 -10.16
N THR A 141 40.30 -12.32 -9.04
CA THR A 141 39.02 -12.87 -8.62
C THR A 141 37.96 -11.76 -8.69
N PRO A 142 37.00 -11.80 -9.62
CA PRO A 142 36.05 -10.72 -9.75
C PRO A 142 35.09 -10.82 -8.57
N SER A 143 35.20 -9.90 -7.61
CA SER A 143 34.06 -9.65 -6.73
C SER A 143 32.96 -9.12 -7.65
N VAL A 144 32.04 -9.99 -8.05
CA VAL A 144 30.89 -9.63 -8.89
C VAL A 144 30.00 -8.70 -8.06
N ARG A 145 30.32 -7.42 -8.07
CA ARG A 145 29.52 -6.38 -7.42
C ARG A 145 28.35 -6.09 -8.34
N ILE A 146 27.16 -6.52 -7.95
CA ILE A 146 25.92 -6.24 -8.67
C ILE A 146 25.74 -4.72 -8.76
N PRO A 147 25.60 -4.15 -9.97
CA PRO A 147 25.33 -2.74 -10.14
C PRO A 147 24.14 -2.28 -9.30
N ARG A 148 24.32 -1.20 -8.53
CA ARG A 148 23.23 -0.67 -7.68
C ARG A 148 22.07 -0.10 -8.50
N MET A 149 22.35 0.32 -9.74
CA MET A 149 21.38 0.85 -10.68
C MET A 149 21.50 0.11 -12.02
N LYS A 150 20.35 -0.15 -12.63
CA LYS A 150 20.21 -0.65 -14.01
C LYS A 150 19.29 0.29 -14.76
N GLU A 151 19.57 0.56 -16.03
CA GLU A 151 18.66 1.35 -16.87
C GLU A 151 17.69 0.43 -17.60
N VAL A 152 16.41 0.80 -17.60
CA VAL A 152 15.32 0.03 -18.22
C VAL A 152 14.49 1.00 -19.06
N ARG A 153 14.12 0.60 -20.27
CA ARG A 153 13.29 1.40 -21.17
C ARG A 153 11.81 1.24 -20.81
N VAL A 154 11.12 2.36 -20.60
CA VAL A 154 9.69 2.44 -20.28
C VAL A 154 9.05 3.43 -21.24
N ASN A 155 8.15 2.95 -22.11
CA ASN A 155 7.48 3.77 -23.12
C ASN A 155 8.45 4.66 -23.92
N GLY A 156 9.57 4.07 -24.36
CA GLY A 156 10.60 4.79 -25.10
C GLY A 156 11.64 5.55 -24.25
N ILE A 157 11.35 5.81 -22.97
CA ILE A 157 12.18 6.63 -22.07
C ILE A 157 13.04 5.74 -21.16
N MET A 158 14.33 6.09 -21.00
CA MET A 158 15.25 5.36 -20.11
C MET A 158 15.01 5.75 -18.63
N VAL A 159 14.66 4.77 -17.81
CA VAL A 159 14.41 4.91 -16.37
C VAL A 159 15.43 4.11 -15.58
N LYS A 160 16.03 4.74 -14.56
CA LYS A 160 16.98 4.07 -13.65
C LYS A 160 16.22 3.30 -12.58
N VAL A 161 16.43 2.00 -12.51
CA VAL A 161 15.91 1.13 -11.45
C VAL A 161 17.01 0.77 -10.46
N LYS A 162 16.63 0.55 -9.19
CA LYS A 162 17.57 0.23 -8.11
C LYS A 162 17.50 -1.25 -7.74
N TYR A 163 18.65 -1.83 -7.39
CA TYR A 163 18.70 -3.15 -6.77
C TYR A 163 18.15 -3.13 -5.34
N CYS A 164 17.45 -4.19 -4.93
CA CYS A 164 17.01 -4.41 -3.56
C CYS A 164 17.71 -5.63 -2.98
N ASP A 165 18.59 -5.42 -2.00
CA ASP A 165 19.31 -6.53 -1.34
C ASP A 165 18.35 -7.46 -0.58
N THR A 166 17.35 -6.88 0.08
CA THR A 166 16.38 -7.65 0.89
C THR A 166 15.53 -8.62 0.07
N CYS A 167 15.11 -8.20 -1.13
CA CYS A 167 14.27 -9.01 -2.02
C CYS A 167 15.09 -9.69 -3.14
N MET A 168 16.39 -9.42 -3.20
CA MET A 168 17.35 -9.91 -4.20
C MET A 168 16.91 -9.69 -5.65
N LEU A 169 16.35 -8.52 -5.96
CA LEU A 169 15.84 -8.20 -7.30
C LEU A 169 16.15 -6.77 -7.70
N TYR A 170 16.32 -6.53 -9.00
CA TYR A 170 16.19 -5.18 -9.55
C TYR A 170 14.73 -4.78 -9.50
N ARG A 171 14.44 -3.68 -8.80
CA ARG A 171 13.06 -3.22 -8.60
C ARG A 171 12.47 -2.89 -9.98
N PRO A 172 11.34 -3.49 -10.38
CA PRO A 172 10.66 -3.08 -11.61
C PRO A 172 10.38 -1.57 -11.61
N PRO A 173 10.15 -0.94 -12.77
CA PRO A 173 9.71 0.45 -12.83
C PRO A 173 8.53 0.71 -11.88
N ARG A 174 8.56 1.86 -11.19
CA ARG A 174 7.59 2.27 -10.15
C ARG A 174 7.51 1.35 -8.92
N CYS A 175 8.40 0.38 -8.77
CA CYS A 175 8.48 -0.49 -7.60
C CYS A 175 9.42 0.08 -6.53
N SER A 176 8.98 0.05 -5.27
CA SER A 176 9.80 0.45 -4.12
C SER A 176 9.73 -0.57 -3.00
N HIS A 177 10.83 -0.68 -2.25
CA HIS A 177 10.87 -1.50 -1.04
C HIS A 177 10.34 -0.69 0.15
N CYS A 178 9.28 -1.18 0.78
CA CYS A 178 8.82 -0.67 2.06
C CYS A 178 9.51 -1.45 3.18
N SER A 179 10.28 -0.77 4.02
CA SER A 179 10.98 -1.38 5.17
C SER A 179 10.02 -1.84 6.27
N ILE A 180 8.87 -1.15 6.43
CA ILE A 180 7.86 -1.48 7.44
C ILE A 180 7.22 -2.84 7.12
N CYS A 181 6.62 -2.95 5.92
CA CYS A 181 6.06 -4.21 5.44
C CYS A 181 7.14 -5.25 5.07
N ASN A 182 8.40 -4.82 4.93
CA ASN A 182 9.52 -5.62 4.44
C ASN A 182 9.18 -6.30 3.11
N ASN A 183 8.75 -5.52 2.11
CA ASN A 183 8.41 -6.03 0.78
C ASN A 183 8.70 -5.00 -0.31
N CYS A 184 9.07 -5.48 -1.49
CA CYS A 184 8.97 -4.69 -2.72
C CYS A 184 7.51 -4.68 -3.21
N VAL A 185 6.95 -3.49 -3.42
CA VAL A 185 5.56 -3.30 -3.86
C VAL A 185 5.55 -2.59 -5.21
N GLN A 186 4.78 -3.13 -6.17
CA GLN A 186 4.61 -2.57 -7.51
C GLN A 186 3.74 -1.31 -7.49
N ASN A 187 4.11 -0.32 -8.29
CA ASN A 187 3.53 1.03 -8.29
C ASN A 187 3.33 1.54 -6.86
N PHE A 188 4.39 1.46 -6.07
CA PHE A 188 4.34 1.81 -4.65
C PHE A 188 3.99 3.29 -4.50
N ASP A 189 2.93 3.57 -3.77
CA ASP A 189 2.49 4.93 -3.48
C ASP A 189 3.04 5.40 -2.13
N HIS A 190 2.63 4.72 -1.05
CA HIS A 190 3.12 4.97 0.31
C HIS A 190 2.74 3.80 1.23
N HIS A 191 3.30 3.80 2.45
CA HIS A 191 2.77 2.98 3.54
C HIS A 191 1.79 3.83 4.35
N CYS A 192 0.53 3.40 4.44
CA CYS A 192 -0.50 4.17 5.12
C CYS A 192 -0.77 3.59 6.52
N PRO A 193 -0.45 4.34 7.59
CA PRO A 193 -0.67 3.86 8.95
C PRO A 193 -2.17 3.76 9.26
N TRP A 194 -3.06 4.54 8.64
CA TRP A 194 -4.51 4.51 8.92
C TRP A 194 -5.21 3.24 8.41
N VAL A 195 -4.67 2.61 7.37
CA VAL A 195 -5.18 1.34 6.83
C VAL A 195 -4.26 0.16 7.20
N GLY A 196 -3.14 0.43 7.85
CA GLY A 196 -2.18 -0.56 8.32
C GLY A 196 -1.47 -1.34 7.21
N GLN A 197 -1.34 -0.79 5.99
CA GLN A 197 -0.86 -1.50 4.80
C GLN A 197 -0.22 -0.54 3.79
N CYS A 198 0.66 -1.07 2.93
CA CYS A 198 1.14 -0.36 1.74
C CYS A 198 0.00 -0.08 0.76
N ILE A 199 0.01 1.11 0.17
CA ILE A 199 -0.80 1.46 -0.99
C ILE A 199 0.05 1.24 -2.24
N GLY A 200 -0.46 0.45 -3.18
CA GLY A 200 0.22 0.12 -4.42
C GLY A 200 -0.74 -0.28 -5.53
N LEU A 201 -0.22 -0.89 -6.60
CA LEU A 201 -0.95 -1.19 -7.83
C LEU A 201 -2.33 -1.83 -7.62
N ARG A 202 -2.43 -2.81 -6.71
CA ARG A 202 -3.63 -3.65 -6.58
C ARG A 202 -4.70 -3.07 -5.66
N ASN A 203 -4.35 -2.12 -4.80
CA ASN A 203 -5.29 -1.55 -3.81
C ASN A 203 -5.45 -0.02 -3.91
N TYR A 204 -4.66 0.69 -4.73
CA TYR A 204 -4.74 2.15 -4.91
C TYR A 204 -6.15 2.66 -5.24
N ARG A 205 -6.88 1.97 -6.14
CA ARG A 205 -8.24 2.39 -6.51
C ARG A 205 -9.20 2.43 -5.32
N PHE A 206 -9.10 1.44 -4.44
CA PHE A 206 -9.97 1.36 -3.26
C PHE A 206 -9.56 2.41 -2.24
N PHE A 207 -8.24 2.64 -2.10
CA PHE A 207 -7.72 3.70 -1.24
C PHE A 207 -8.27 5.07 -1.65
N PHE A 208 -8.17 5.42 -2.93
CA PHE A 208 -8.73 6.68 -3.41
C PHE A 208 -10.25 6.75 -3.21
N MET A 209 -10.98 5.68 -3.57
CA MET A 209 -12.43 5.64 -3.38
C MET A 209 -12.80 5.86 -1.91
N PHE A 210 -12.08 5.25 -0.97
CA PHE A 210 -12.31 5.37 0.47
C PHE A 210 -12.07 6.80 0.97
N VAL A 211 -10.95 7.42 0.58
CA VAL A 211 -10.65 8.79 0.97
C VAL A 211 -11.68 9.77 0.40
N PHE A 212 -12.09 9.56 -0.85
CA PHE A 212 -13.11 10.37 -1.52
C PHE A 212 -14.49 10.20 -0.86
N SER A 213 -14.96 8.97 -0.65
CA SER A 213 -16.27 8.71 -0.02
C SER A 213 -16.30 9.14 1.44
N THR A 214 -15.20 8.97 2.19
CA THR A 214 -15.08 9.49 3.56
C THR A 214 -15.19 11.02 3.56
N THR A 215 -14.58 11.71 2.58
CA THR A 215 -14.71 13.17 2.44
C THR A 215 -16.17 13.57 2.19
N LEU A 216 -16.87 12.86 1.29
CA LEU A 216 -18.30 13.09 1.05
C LEU A 216 -19.14 12.81 2.30
N MET A 217 -18.84 11.75 3.05
CA MET A 217 -19.52 11.43 4.32
C MET A 217 -19.30 12.53 5.37
N CYS A 218 -18.09 13.10 5.47
CA CYS A 218 -17.84 14.24 6.37
C CYS A 218 -18.65 15.47 5.96
N ILE A 219 -18.69 15.82 4.66
CA ILE A 219 -19.51 16.92 4.15
C ILE A 219 -21.00 16.67 4.42
N TYR A 220 -21.45 15.44 4.24
CA TYR A 220 -22.82 15.02 4.51
C TYR A 220 -23.20 15.26 5.98
N VAL A 221 -22.42 14.73 6.91
CA VAL A 221 -22.66 14.89 8.36
C VAL A 221 -22.59 16.36 8.76
N PHE A 222 -21.63 17.12 8.23
CA PHE A 222 -21.53 18.56 8.47
C PHE A 222 -22.80 19.30 8.03
N ALA A 223 -23.24 19.10 6.79
CA ALA A 223 -24.40 19.76 6.22
C ALA A 223 -25.69 19.40 6.97
N PHE A 224 -25.95 18.11 7.22
CA PHE A 224 -27.18 17.69 7.91
C PHE A 224 -27.19 18.05 9.40
N SER A 225 -26.02 18.18 10.04
CA SER A 225 -25.94 18.72 11.40
C SER A 225 -26.33 20.21 11.45
N TRP A 226 -25.93 21.00 10.45
CA TRP A 226 -26.38 22.39 10.31
C TRP A 226 -27.88 22.49 10.01
N VAL A 227 -28.39 21.65 9.10
CA VAL A 227 -29.83 21.59 8.80
C VAL A 227 -30.62 21.33 10.08
N TYR A 228 -30.20 20.40 10.92
CA TYR A 228 -30.87 20.11 12.18
C TYR A 228 -30.87 21.29 13.16
N ILE A 229 -29.75 22.00 13.32
CA ILE A 229 -29.66 23.20 14.17
C ILE A 229 -30.60 24.31 13.65
N ILE A 230 -30.59 24.56 12.35
CA ILE A 230 -31.45 25.59 11.71
C ILE A 230 -32.93 25.23 11.88
N ARG A 231 -33.28 23.95 11.78
CA ARG A 231 -34.66 23.49 11.99
C ARG A 231 -35.14 23.76 13.41
N ILE A 232 -34.34 23.46 14.43
CA ILE A 232 -34.68 23.75 15.83
C ILE A 232 -34.83 25.25 16.07
N MET A 233 -33.91 26.04 15.51
CA MET A 233 -33.95 27.49 15.60
C MET A 233 -35.30 28.03 15.09
N HIS A 234 -35.77 27.54 13.95
CA HIS A 234 -37.06 27.93 13.38
C HIS A 234 -38.27 27.34 14.12
N SER A 235 -38.24 26.06 14.51
CA SER A 235 -39.40 25.40 15.13
C SER A 235 -39.70 25.92 16.53
N GLU A 236 -38.67 26.36 17.26
CA GLU A 236 -38.82 26.89 18.61
C GLU A 236 -38.73 28.42 18.67
N GLU A 237 -38.61 29.10 17.52
CA GLU A 237 -38.42 30.56 17.43
C GLU A 237 -37.29 31.07 18.35
N THR A 238 -36.17 30.35 18.37
CA THR A 238 -35.02 30.68 19.22
C THR A 238 -33.84 31.22 18.40
N THR A 239 -32.81 31.71 19.09
CA THR A 239 -31.55 32.11 18.44
C THR A 239 -30.69 30.88 18.11
N ILE A 240 -29.81 31.01 17.11
CA ILE A 240 -28.88 29.95 16.72
C ILE A 240 -28.02 29.45 17.88
N TRP A 241 -27.58 30.35 18.77
CA TRP A 241 -26.81 30.02 19.96
C TRP A 241 -27.60 29.12 20.92
N LYS A 242 -28.88 29.40 21.12
CA LYS A 242 -29.76 28.58 21.97
C LYS A 242 -30.08 27.23 21.33
N ALA A 243 -30.22 27.18 20.02
CA ALA A 243 -30.36 25.91 19.29
C ALA A 243 -29.09 25.05 19.45
N MET A 244 -27.90 25.64 19.29
CA MET A 244 -26.62 24.94 19.48
C MET A 244 -26.43 24.39 20.90
N THR A 245 -26.82 25.13 21.94
CA THR A 245 -26.72 24.65 23.33
C THR A 245 -27.70 23.51 23.62
N LYS A 246 -28.83 23.45 22.92
CA LYS A 246 -29.78 22.32 22.99
C LYS A 246 -29.29 21.07 22.25
N THR A 247 -28.41 21.22 21.26
CA THR A 247 -27.89 20.11 20.45
C THR A 247 -26.36 20.00 20.48
N PRO A 248 -25.76 19.75 21.66
CA PRO A 248 -24.30 19.70 21.80
C PRO A 248 -23.67 18.64 20.88
N THR A 249 -24.33 17.50 20.65
CA THR A 249 -23.84 16.45 19.74
C THR A 249 -23.64 16.97 18.31
N SER A 250 -24.56 17.77 17.78
CA SER A 250 -24.46 18.33 16.43
C SER A 250 -23.30 19.31 16.33
N VAL A 251 -23.04 20.10 17.38
CA VAL A 251 -21.88 20.99 17.45
C VAL A 251 -20.57 20.19 17.43
N VAL A 252 -20.49 19.11 18.23
CA VAL A 252 -19.32 18.22 18.24
C VAL A 252 -19.09 17.59 16.86
N LEU A 253 -20.15 17.11 16.20
CA LEU A 253 -20.06 16.52 14.86
C LEU A 253 -19.62 17.56 13.82
N ILE A 254 -20.12 18.79 13.88
CA ILE A 254 -19.70 19.90 13.00
C ILE A 254 -18.22 20.19 13.17
N ILE A 255 -17.73 20.31 14.42
CA ILE A 255 -16.30 20.55 14.69
C ILE A 255 -15.46 19.37 14.18
N TYR A 256 -15.86 18.14 14.51
CA TYR A 256 -15.16 16.93 14.09
C TYR A 256 -15.05 16.83 12.57
N THR A 257 -16.17 17.02 11.86
CA THR A 257 -16.20 16.92 10.40
C THR A 257 -15.50 18.09 9.73
N PHE A 258 -15.60 19.30 10.26
CA PHE A 258 -14.83 20.44 9.77
C PHE A 258 -13.34 20.17 9.82
N LEU A 259 -12.81 19.74 10.97
CA LEU A 259 -11.40 19.38 11.12
C LEU A 259 -11.02 18.23 10.19
N SER A 260 -11.86 17.18 10.14
CA SER A 260 -11.59 16.00 9.31
C SER A 260 -11.49 16.34 7.83
N VAL A 261 -12.38 17.19 7.29
CA VAL A 261 -12.40 17.57 5.87
C VAL A 261 -11.10 18.25 5.42
N TRP A 262 -10.45 19.03 6.28
CA TRP A 262 -9.15 19.61 5.93
C TRP A 262 -8.08 18.52 5.69
N PHE A 263 -8.11 17.44 6.48
CA PHE A 263 -7.19 16.32 6.30
C PHE A 263 -7.61 15.39 5.15
N VAL A 264 -8.82 14.81 5.20
CA VAL A 264 -9.26 13.83 4.19
C VAL A 264 -9.62 14.47 2.86
N GLY A 265 -10.18 15.67 2.87
CA GLY A 265 -10.48 16.45 1.66
C GLY A 265 -9.21 17.00 1.01
N GLY A 266 -8.25 17.49 1.80
CA GLY A 266 -6.93 17.85 1.29
C GLY A 266 -6.22 16.66 0.63
N LEU A 267 -6.27 15.48 1.26
CA LEU A 267 -5.74 14.25 0.68
C LEU A 267 -6.47 13.83 -0.60
N THR A 268 -7.79 14.01 -0.65
CA THR A 268 -8.60 13.77 -1.86
C THR A 268 -8.12 14.64 -3.03
N ILE A 269 -7.96 15.94 -2.82
CA ILE A 269 -7.51 16.89 -3.84
C ILE A 269 -6.09 16.54 -4.30
N PHE A 270 -5.21 16.20 -3.35
CA PHE A 270 -3.85 15.80 -3.68
C PHE A 270 -3.80 14.53 -4.55
N HIS A 271 -4.58 13.50 -4.22
CA HIS A 271 -4.63 12.29 -5.03
C HIS A 271 -5.36 12.49 -6.37
N LEU A 272 -6.32 13.41 -6.46
CA LEU A 272 -6.88 13.83 -7.75
C LEU A 272 -5.81 14.42 -8.65
N TYR A 273 -4.94 15.29 -8.12
CA TYR A 273 -3.77 15.81 -8.85
C TYR A 273 -2.84 14.67 -9.31
N LEU A 274 -2.51 13.73 -8.43
CA LEU A 274 -1.65 12.59 -8.76
C LEU A 274 -2.25 11.70 -9.87
N ILE A 275 -3.56 11.42 -9.81
CA ILE A 275 -4.26 10.65 -10.85
C ILE A 275 -4.23 11.41 -12.16
N SER A 276 -4.54 12.72 -12.17
CA SER A 276 -4.51 13.55 -13.38
C SER A 276 -3.16 13.51 -14.08
N ASN A 277 -2.05 13.41 -13.32
CA ASN A 277 -0.69 13.39 -13.86
C ASN A 277 -0.10 11.97 -13.99
N ASN A 278 -0.85 10.90 -13.69
CA ASN A 278 -0.36 9.51 -13.60
C ASN A 278 0.92 9.34 -12.75
N GLN A 279 0.92 9.94 -11.56
CA GLN A 279 2.03 9.87 -10.63
C GLN A 279 1.59 9.17 -9.35
N THR A 280 2.53 8.44 -8.74
CA THR A 280 2.39 8.03 -7.34
C THR A 280 2.87 9.15 -6.43
N THR A 281 2.42 9.13 -5.18
CA THR A 281 2.94 9.99 -4.11
C THR A 281 4.46 9.88 -4.03
N TYR A 282 4.99 8.65 -4.08
CA TYR A 282 6.43 8.40 -4.04
C TYR A 282 7.19 9.05 -5.20
N GLU A 283 6.68 8.98 -6.43
CA GLU A 283 7.28 9.64 -7.60
C GLU A 283 7.25 11.16 -7.45
N ASN A 284 6.10 11.72 -7.07
CA ASN A 284 5.93 13.17 -6.89
C ASN A 284 6.87 13.76 -5.83
N PHE A 285 7.20 13.00 -4.77
CA PHE A 285 8.13 13.46 -3.74
C PHE A 285 9.60 13.13 -4.03
N ARG A 286 9.91 11.99 -4.67
CA ARG A 286 11.29 11.48 -4.76
C ARG A 286 11.94 11.58 -6.14
N TYR A 287 11.13 11.50 -7.20
CA TYR A 287 11.56 11.40 -8.59
C TYR A 287 10.94 12.49 -9.45
N ARG A 288 10.54 13.63 -8.86
CA ARG A 288 9.95 14.78 -9.57
C ARG A 288 10.54 14.82 -10.97
N TYR A 289 9.67 14.69 -11.97
CA TYR A 289 10.06 14.61 -13.38
C TYR A 289 10.60 15.97 -13.88
N GLU A 290 11.41 16.66 -13.07
CA GLU A 290 12.04 17.95 -13.33
C GLU A 290 12.87 17.81 -14.60
N GLY A 291 12.37 18.40 -15.69
CA GLY A 291 12.99 18.36 -17.02
C GLY A 291 12.78 17.08 -17.83
N ARG A 292 11.90 16.15 -17.41
CA ARG A 292 11.59 14.92 -18.17
C ARG A 292 10.08 14.75 -18.35
N THR A 293 9.65 14.24 -19.49
CA THR A 293 8.24 13.87 -19.70
C THR A 293 7.89 12.65 -18.83
N ASN A 294 6.70 12.66 -18.23
CA ASN A 294 6.23 11.49 -17.47
C ASN A 294 5.90 10.36 -18.47
N PRO A 295 6.65 9.24 -18.49
CA PRO A 295 6.41 8.13 -19.43
C PRO A 295 5.06 7.44 -19.23
N HIS A 296 4.42 7.65 -18.08
CA HIS A 296 3.17 7.00 -17.71
C HIS A 296 1.94 7.87 -18.00
N ASP A 297 2.12 9.16 -18.24
CA ASP A 297 1.00 10.07 -18.49
C ASP A 297 0.46 9.85 -19.91
N ILE A 298 -0.81 9.47 -20.01
CA ILE A 298 -1.53 9.26 -21.28
C ILE A 298 -2.71 10.24 -21.42
N GLY A 299 -2.64 11.36 -20.70
CA GLY A 299 -3.68 12.39 -20.62
C GLY A 299 -4.70 12.10 -19.51
N ILE A 300 -5.32 13.17 -19.00
CA ILE A 300 -6.20 13.14 -17.82
C ILE A 300 -7.25 12.03 -17.93
N PHE A 301 -8.02 11.99 -19.02
CA PHE A 301 -9.06 10.98 -19.20
C PHE A 301 -8.49 9.55 -19.21
N GLY A 302 -7.38 9.33 -19.93
CA GLY A 302 -6.70 8.04 -19.98
C GLY A 302 -6.21 7.58 -18.61
N ASN A 303 -5.69 8.51 -17.80
CA ASN A 303 -5.20 8.24 -16.47
C ASN A 303 -6.34 7.85 -15.51
N PHE A 304 -7.44 8.61 -15.51
CA PHE A 304 -8.63 8.26 -14.73
C PHE A 304 -9.20 6.91 -15.17
N LYS A 305 -9.29 6.67 -16.49
CA LYS A 305 -9.72 5.37 -17.03
C LYS A 305 -8.82 4.23 -16.53
N GLY A 306 -7.51 4.45 -16.52
CA GLY A 306 -6.52 3.51 -16.01
C GLY A 306 -6.68 3.18 -14.53
N VAL A 307 -7.12 4.11 -13.69
CA VAL A 307 -7.31 3.86 -12.25
C VAL A 307 -8.66 3.19 -11.95
N PHE A 308 -9.76 3.72 -12.52
CA PHE A 308 -11.11 3.33 -12.13
C PHE A 308 -11.69 2.18 -12.94
N PHE A 309 -11.31 2.06 -14.22
CA PHE A 309 -11.95 1.16 -15.18
C PHE A 309 -11.04 0.07 -15.74
N SER A 310 -9.78 0.00 -15.29
CA SER A 310 -8.89 -1.11 -15.64
C SER A 310 -9.18 -2.36 -14.81
N SER A 311 -8.78 -3.53 -15.32
CA SER A 311 -8.77 -4.75 -14.51
C SER A 311 -7.67 -4.69 -13.45
N ILE A 312 -7.94 -5.20 -12.25
CA ILE A 312 -6.91 -5.38 -11.23
C ILE A 312 -6.08 -6.60 -11.66
N PRO A 313 -4.76 -6.47 -11.90
CA PRO A 313 -3.92 -7.60 -12.27
C PRO A 313 -3.99 -8.70 -11.19
N PRO A 314 -3.68 -9.97 -11.47
CA PRO A 314 -3.60 -11.04 -10.46
C PRO A 314 -2.40 -10.87 -9.52
N SER A 315 -2.42 -11.56 -8.37
CA SER A 315 -1.31 -11.45 -7.41
C SER A 315 -0.12 -12.21 -7.97
N LYS A 316 1.07 -11.62 -7.88
CA LYS A 316 2.30 -12.31 -8.28
C LYS A 316 2.73 -13.40 -7.29
N ASN A 317 2.11 -13.43 -6.10
CA ASN A 317 2.38 -14.42 -5.07
C ASN A 317 1.14 -15.30 -4.86
N ASN A 318 1.31 -16.62 -4.99
CA ASN A 318 0.29 -17.56 -4.55
C ASN A 318 0.50 -17.94 -3.08
N PHE A 319 0.08 -17.06 -2.18
CA PHE A 319 0.27 -17.23 -0.73
C PHE A 319 -0.33 -18.52 -0.16
N ARG A 320 -1.32 -19.11 -0.84
CA ARG A 320 -2.03 -20.32 -0.38
C ARG A 320 -1.44 -21.60 -0.95
N ALA A 321 -0.49 -21.52 -1.88
CA ALA A 321 0.22 -22.68 -2.41
C ALA A 321 1.03 -23.39 -1.31
N LEU A 322 1.25 -24.69 -1.48
CA LEU A 322 2.23 -25.44 -0.69
C LEU A 322 3.64 -24.97 -1.07
N VAL A 323 4.54 -24.93 -0.10
CA VAL A 323 5.96 -24.65 -0.35
C VAL A 323 6.56 -25.80 -1.18
N SER A 324 7.28 -25.45 -2.25
CA SER A 324 7.99 -26.42 -3.10
C SER A 324 9.14 -27.08 -2.32
N GLU A 325 9.45 -28.35 -2.59
CA GLU A 325 10.59 -29.05 -1.95
C GLU A 325 11.95 -28.46 -2.33
N GLU A 326 12.01 -27.72 -3.42
CA GLU A 326 13.21 -26.98 -3.86
C GLU A 326 13.45 -25.68 -3.05
N ASP A 327 12.79 -25.51 -1.90
CA ASP A 327 12.98 -24.40 -0.96
C ASP A 327 13.31 -24.88 0.49
N PRO A 328 14.47 -25.54 0.73
CA PRO A 328 14.91 -25.85 2.09
C PRO A 328 15.11 -24.59 2.95
N ASN A 329 15.40 -23.45 2.33
CA ASN A 329 15.62 -22.17 3.01
C ASN A 329 14.32 -21.49 3.48
N LEU A 330 13.13 -21.98 3.12
CA LEU A 330 11.86 -21.54 3.72
C LEU A 330 11.55 -22.29 5.02
N LEU A 331 12.25 -23.40 5.31
CA LEU A 331 12.05 -24.23 6.50
C LEU A 331 13.03 -23.91 7.63
N VAL A 332 14.17 -23.28 7.33
CA VAL A 332 15.18 -22.91 8.33
C VAL A 332 14.92 -21.49 8.82
N GLY A 333 14.15 -21.39 9.90
CA GLY A 333 14.26 -20.26 10.83
C GLY A 333 15.59 -20.37 11.55
N GLY A 334 16.62 -19.65 11.09
CA GLY A 334 17.94 -19.67 11.69
C GLY A 334 18.78 -18.50 11.17
N GLU A 335 18.98 -17.52 12.05
CA GLU A 335 20.02 -16.50 12.06
C GLU A 335 20.91 -16.40 10.80
N PHE A 336 20.53 -15.52 9.88
CA PHE A 336 21.53 -14.88 9.03
C PHE A 336 21.89 -13.53 9.66
N SER A 337 23.14 -13.40 10.09
CA SER A 337 23.69 -12.26 10.82
C SER A 337 23.21 -10.92 10.27
N ARG A 338 22.51 -10.16 11.12
CA ARG A 338 22.23 -8.74 10.90
C ARG A 338 23.57 -8.00 10.82
N PRO A 339 23.91 -7.28 9.73
CA PRO A 339 24.89 -6.23 9.83
C PRO A 339 24.28 -5.17 10.77
N ASN A 340 24.97 -4.90 11.85
CA ASN A 340 24.58 -3.93 12.86
C ASN A 340 24.49 -2.53 12.23
N MET A 341 23.28 -2.08 11.87
CA MET A 341 23.03 -0.66 11.66
C MET A 341 22.18 -0.16 12.82
N GLY A 342 22.82 0.70 13.62
CA GLY A 342 22.27 1.27 14.82
C GLY A 342 20.94 1.98 14.60
N ARG A 343 20.14 1.97 15.67
CA ARG A 343 18.97 2.83 15.88
C ARG A 343 19.28 4.28 15.46
N ALA A 344 18.57 4.74 14.44
CA ALA A 344 18.20 6.15 14.30
C ALA A 344 16.68 6.19 14.14
N VAL A 345 15.98 6.27 15.27
CA VAL A 345 14.59 6.72 15.36
C VAL A 345 14.66 8.16 15.84
N LYS A 346 13.87 9.03 15.18
CA LYS A 346 13.93 10.51 15.14
C LYS A 346 14.99 10.95 14.10
N ASP A 347 14.64 11.51 12.95
CA ASP A 347 13.78 12.68 12.78
C ASP A 347 12.87 12.63 11.56
N LEU A 348 11.68 13.19 11.77
CA LEU A 348 10.64 13.48 10.81
C LEU A 348 10.85 14.95 10.45
N GLU A 349 11.61 15.27 9.40
CA GLU A 349 11.67 16.63 8.87
C GLU A 349 11.57 16.66 7.34
N LEU A 350 10.53 17.37 6.90
CA LEU A 350 10.31 17.82 5.54
C LEU A 350 11.52 18.61 5.04
N GLY A 351 11.98 18.25 3.83
CA GLY A 351 12.60 19.14 2.85
C GLY A 351 13.71 20.08 3.32
N ARG A 352 14.95 19.77 2.94
CA ARG A 352 15.93 20.82 2.64
C ARG A 352 16.67 20.52 1.34
N LYS A 353 16.56 21.47 0.40
CA LYS A 353 17.38 21.58 -0.81
C LYS A 353 18.86 21.68 -0.39
N ALA A 354 19.72 20.89 -1.02
CA ALA A 354 21.16 21.07 -0.88
C ALA A 354 21.57 22.31 -1.70
N SER A 355 21.79 23.45 -1.04
CA SER A 355 22.57 24.55 -1.61
C SER A 355 24.05 24.19 -1.47
N TRP A 356 24.75 24.11 -2.59
CA TRP A 356 26.19 24.08 -2.61
C TRP A 356 26.71 25.49 -2.39
N SER A 357 27.40 25.74 -1.28
CA SER A 357 28.21 26.93 -1.07
C SER A 357 29.56 26.52 -0.48
N GLU A 358 30.59 26.76 -1.30
CA GLU A 358 31.93 27.25 -0.95
C GLU A 358 32.74 26.54 0.13
N ALA A 359 33.76 25.81 -0.33
CA ALA A 359 35.06 25.78 0.32
C ALA A 359 36.10 26.27 -0.71
N SER A 360 36.59 27.48 -0.49
CA SER A 360 37.72 28.09 -1.19
C SER A 360 39.02 27.62 -0.57
N THR A 361 40.01 27.20 -1.38
CA THR A 361 41.36 27.80 -1.40
C THR A 361 42.28 27.14 -2.43
N GLY A 362 42.95 27.99 -3.21
CA GLY A 362 44.29 27.74 -3.73
C GLY A 362 44.39 27.11 -5.12
N TYR A 363 44.44 27.93 -6.17
CA TYR A 363 45.60 28.07 -7.07
C TYR A 363 45.33 29.18 -8.08
N ALA A 364 46.34 30.01 -8.33
CA ALA A 364 46.27 31.30 -9.00
C ALA A 364 46.46 31.23 -10.53
N MET A 365 46.11 32.36 -11.17
CA MET A 365 46.49 32.87 -12.50
C MET A 365 45.84 32.22 -13.75
N HIS A 366 44.98 32.96 -14.46
CA HIS A 366 45.36 33.81 -15.60
C HIS A 366 44.16 34.60 -16.16
N ALA A 367 44.47 35.74 -16.78
CA ALA A 367 43.60 36.87 -17.10
C ALA A 367 42.74 36.78 -18.40
N ARG A 368 41.71 37.67 -18.43
CA ARG A 368 41.15 38.51 -19.54
C ARG A 368 39.62 38.39 -19.61
N HIS A 369 38.84 39.41 -19.19
CA HIS A 369 38.46 40.65 -19.88
C HIS A 369 37.64 40.42 -21.16
N CYS A 370 36.32 40.68 -21.10
CA CYS A 370 35.55 41.47 -22.07
C CYS A 370 34.13 41.75 -21.52
N ASN A 371 33.74 43.02 -21.58
CA ASN A 371 32.42 43.59 -21.30
C ASN A 371 31.50 43.49 -22.53
N ASP A 372 30.18 43.47 -22.30
CA ASP A 372 29.13 44.32 -22.92
C ASP A 372 27.76 43.81 -22.40
N GLU A 373 26.93 44.61 -21.70
CA GLU A 373 25.89 45.53 -22.24
C GLU A 373 25.03 44.87 -23.35
N GLY A 374 23.70 44.85 -23.39
CA GLY A 374 22.57 45.52 -22.74
C GLY A 374 21.33 45.25 -23.62
N ASP A 375 20.13 45.68 -23.16
CA ASP A 375 18.80 45.66 -23.82
C ASP A 375 18.07 44.30 -23.96
N LYS A 376 16.89 44.08 -23.33
CA LYS A 376 15.55 44.71 -23.35
C LYS A 376 14.58 44.09 -24.38
N ASP A 377 13.56 43.46 -23.83
CA ASP A 377 12.12 43.46 -24.17
C ASP A 377 11.68 43.40 -25.64
N ALA A 378 10.97 42.32 -25.99
CA ALA A 378 9.81 42.38 -26.88
C ALA A 378 8.87 41.20 -26.63
N GLU A 379 7.60 41.53 -26.47
CA GLU A 379 6.45 40.69 -26.18
C GLU A 379 5.64 40.42 -27.47
N ILE A 380 4.75 39.41 -27.42
CA ILE A 380 3.59 39.14 -28.31
C ILE A 380 3.89 38.43 -29.65
N ASP A 381 3.37 37.20 -29.86
CA ASP A 381 2.07 36.99 -30.50
C ASP A 381 1.63 35.50 -30.57
N GLU A 382 0.31 35.30 -30.54
CA GLU A 382 -0.39 34.02 -30.66
C GLU A 382 -0.37 33.46 -32.09
N GLY A 383 -0.48 32.13 -32.22
CA GLY A 383 -0.60 31.48 -33.53
C GLY A 383 -1.01 30.02 -33.42
N VAL A 384 -2.32 29.78 -33.39
CA VAL A 384 -2.96 28.47 -33.56
C VAL A 384 -2.59 27.84 -34.90
N SER A 385 -2.20 26.57 -34.92
CA SER A 385 -2.53 25.69 -36.07
C SER A 385 -2.69 24.23 -35.63
N SER A 386 -3.83 23.69 -36.02
CA SER A 386 -4.24 22.30 -35.96
C SER A 386 -3.46 21.44 -36.94
N SER A 387 -3.03 20.25 -36.53
CA SER A 387 -2.95 19.11 -37.45
C SER A 387 -3.23 17.81 -36.69
N SER A 388 -4.35 17.22 -37.06
CA SER A 388 -4.72 15.82 -36.90
C SER A 388 -3.72 14.95 -37.65
N ASP A 389 -3.21 13.90 -37.02
CA ASP A 389 -2.90 12.63 -37.70
C ASP A 389 -2.85 11.49 -36.66
N ILE A 390 -3.82 10.59 -36.79
CA ILE A 390 -3.89 9.29 -36.13
C ILE A 390 -3.39 8.25 -37.14
N PRO A 391 -2.56 7.30 -36.73
CA PRO A 391 -2.73 5.95 -37.25
C PRO A 391 -2.99 4.94 -36.13
N GLU A 392 -3.97 4.10 -36.42
CA GLU A 392 -4.38 2.90 -35.70
C GLU A 392 -3.28 1.82 -35.67
N SER A 393 -3.49 0.89 -34.73
CA SER A 393 -2.90 -0.45 -34.60
C SER A 393 -1.49 -0.52 -34.02
N PHE A 394 -1.35 -1.23 -32.90
CA PHE A 394 -0.67 -2.54 -32.85
C PHE A 394 -0.89 -3.14 -31.45
N ALA A 395 -1.78 -4.13 -31.42
CA ALA A 395 -1.81 -5.16 -30.37
C ALA A 395 -0.67 -6.16 -30.63
N ASP A 396 -0.38 -6.97 -29.61
CA ASP A 396 0.68 -7.98 -29.52
C ASP A 396 2.10 -7.46 -29.29
N ILE A 397 2.57 -7.64 -28.05
CA ILE A 397 3.75 -8.46 -27.67
C ILE A 397 3.87 -8.32 -26.15
N GLN A 398 3.29 -9.27 -25.41
CA GLN A 398 3.63 -9.45 -23.99
C GLN A 398 3.43 -10.91 -23.56
N THR A 399 4.28 -11.78 -24.09
CA THR A 399 4.63 -13.05 -23.48
C THR A 399 6.11 -13.31 -23.69
N ARG A 400 6.80 -13.67 -22.60
CA ARG A 400 8.23 -13.97 -22.43
C ARG A 400 9.11 -12.76 -22.06
N GLN A 401 9.30 -12.57 -20.76
CA GLN A 401 10.56 -12.82 -20.06
C GLN A 401 10.35 -12.79 -18.55
#